data_AF-A0A2E6E8X4-F1
#
_entry.id   AF-A0A2E6E8X4-F1
#
_cell.length_a   1.000
_cell.length_b   1.000
_cell.length_c   1.000
_cell.angle_alpha   90.00
_cell.angle_beta   90.00
_cell.angle_gamma   90.00
#
_symmetry.space_group_name_H-M   'P 1'
#
loop_
_entity.id
_entity.type
_entity.pdbx_description
1 polymer ?
#
loop_
_entity_poly.entity_id
_entity_poly.type
_entity_poly.pdbx_seq_one_letter_code
_entity_poly.pdbx_strand_id
1 'polypeptide(L)'
;MVGYIYIWLHSSGSTVKVGQTKVSPRKRLAAYSKAYDLKGFKLAETYEVPEGSLKDVERRAHSKLKNYRLSGIGGAREIFSCSLAEARKAVAEAMEQSEELAKQEKIEARNRFINEAIEKEMTLRDSKISELEETAALWAEEKNAKRWKNKEILLKEYNRKKILIFIVGLFFIYWSFLAPIGGASYGIPLSILFLVRFFYWRGKVLVGVNKKLDKNFPLRSLDDYPYFSSKLSTIKNIVMSELRRLIRLTYRIKNNGWSKMFCFEKFPLLAH
;
A
#
# COMPACT_ATOMS: atom_id res chain seq x y z
N MET A 1 9.19 -7.62 -38.30
CA MET A 1 9.11 -7.40 -39.76
C MET A 1 9.12 -5.90 -40.02
N VAL A 2 9.78 -5.48 -41.11
CA VAL A 2 9.93 -4.07 -41.49
C VAL A 2 9.01 -3.81 -42.69
N GLY A 3 8.33 -2.66 -42.69
CA GLY A 3 7.62 -2.17 -43.86
C GLY A 3 8.13 -0.81 -44.29
N TYR A 4 7.46 -0.22 -45.28
CA TYR A 4 7.95 0.97 -45.96
C TYR A 4 6.88 2.05 -46.07
N ILE A 5 7.25 3.28 -45.71
CA ILE A 5 6.56 4.49 -46.17
C ILE A 5 7.25 4.96 -47.44
N TYR A 6 6.50 5.22 -48.50
CA TYR A 6 7.05 5.66 -49.78
C TYR A 6 6.47 7.01 -50.20
N ILE A 7 7.27 7.75 -50.96
CA ILE A 7 6.86 8.96 -51.65
C ILE A 7 7.03 8.73 -53.15
N TRP A 8 5.94 8.85 -53.91
CA TRP A 8 5.99 8.93 -55.36
C TRP A 8 5.84 10.38 -55.80
N LEU A 9 6.63 10.80 -56.77
CA LEU A 9 6.61 12.15 -57.34
C LEU A 9 6.10 12.06 -58.78
N HIS A 10 5.14 12.89 -59.13
CA HIS A 10 4.67 13.04 -60.51
C HIS A 10 5.72 13.77 -61.35
N SER A 11 5.77 13.50 -62.66
CA SER A 11 6.69 14.12 -63.60
C SER A 11 6.59 15.65 -63.66
N SER A 12 5.45 16.23 -63.26
CA SER A 12 5.27 17.69 -63.12
C SER A 12 6.07 18.30 -61.95
N GLY A 13 6.58 17.49 -61.01
CA GLY A 13 7.39 17.94 -59.87
C GLY A 13 6.61 18.58 -58.72
N SER A 14 5.33 18.90 -58.90
CA SER A 14 4.48 19.62 -57.94
C SER A 14 3.41 18.74 -57.28
N THR A 15 3.41 17.44 -57.57
CA THR A 15 2.39 16.51 -57.06
C THR A 15 3.06 15.25 -56.55
N VAL A 16 2.73 14.87 -55.32
CA VAL A 16 3.28 13.70 -54.64
C VAL A 16 2.18 12.78 -54.15
N LYS A 17 2.50 11.50 -54.03
CA LYS A 17 1.70 10.51 -53.33
C LYS A 17 2.52 9.96 -52.17
N VAL A 18 1.93 9.95 -50.97
CA VAL A 18 2.55 9.34 -49.79
C VAL A 18 1.71 8.14 -49.39
N GLY A 19 2.33 6.97 -49.23
CA GLY A 19 1.61 5.77 -48.79
C GLY A 19 2.51 4.74 -48.10
N GLN A 20 1.89 3.70 -47.56
CA GLN A 20 2.59 2.60 -46.90
C GLN A 20 2.50 1.27 -47.66
N THR A 21 3.47 0.39 -47.44
CA THR A 21 3.48 -0.98 -47.97
C THR A 21 4.30 -1.92 -47.10
N LYS A 22 3.86 -3.19 -47.03
CA LYS A 22 4.62 -4.29 -46.41
C LYS A 22 5.57 -5.00 -47.38
N VAL A 23 5.38 -4.76 -48.68
CA VAL A 23 6.18 -5.30 -49.78
C VAL A 23 6.94 -4.18 -50.50
N SER A 24 7.82 -4.51 -51.43
CA SER A 24 8.59 -3.51 -52.20
C SER A 24 7.71 -2.37 -52.77
N PRO A 25 8.06 -1.09 -52.51
CA PRO A 25 7.35 0.07 -53.05
C PRO A 25 7.26 0.10 -54.57
N ARG A 26 8.27 -0.43 -55.28
CA ARG A 26 8.27 -0.53 -56.74
C ARG A 26 7.21 -1.52 -57.24
N LYS A 27 7.05 -2.67 -56.58
CA LYS A 27 5.99 -3.64 -56.90
C LYS A 27 4.60 -3.04 -56.62
N ARG A 28 4.48 -2.25 -55.54
CA ARG A 28 3.24 -1.55 -55.19
C ARG A 28 2.85 -0.50 -56.23
N LEU A 29 3.82 0.23 -56.79
CA LEU A 29 3.60 1.21 -57.87
C LEU A 29 3.02 0.56 -59.13
N ALA A 30 3.57 -0.58 -59.57
CA ALA A 30 3.06 -1.29 -60.73
C ALA A 30 1.59 -1.72 -60.56
N ALA A 31 1.24 -2.21 -59.37
CA ALA A 31 -0.15 -2.58 -59.04
C ALA A 31 -1.09 -1.35 -59.00
N TYR A 32 -0.64 -0.24 -58.43
CA TYR A 32 -1.44 0.99 -58.33
C TYR A 32 -1.62 1.72 -59.66
N SER A 33 -0.59 1.75 -60.51
CA SER A 33 -0.65 2.38 -61.83
C SER A 33 -1.74 1.75 -62.71
N LYS A 34 -1.90 0.42 -62.64
CA LYS A 34 -2.96 -0.32 -63.35
C LYS A 34 -4.37 -0.01 -62.81
N ALA A 35 -4.51 0.32 -61.53
CA ALA A 35 -5.79 0.48 -60.86
C ALA A 35 -6.32 1.93 -60.83
N TYR A 36 -5.44 2.93 -60.84
CA TYR A 36 -5.81 4.34 -60.60
C TYR A 36 -5.27 5.33 -61.65
N ASP A 37 -4.78 4.82 -62.80
CA ASP A 37 -4.20 5.60 -63.92
C ASP A 37 -3.18 6.67 -63.48
N LEU A 38 -2.29 6.31 -62.55
CA LEU A 38 -1.23 7.18 -62.01
C LEU A 38 -0.05 7.32 -63.00
N LYS A 39 -0.33 7.67 -64.26
CA LYS A 39 0.69 7.96 -65.26
C LYS A 39 1.57 9.11 -64.79
N GLY A 40 2.88 9.00 -65.04
CA GLY A 40 3.86 10.04 -64.69
C GLY A 40 4.43 9.97 -63.27
N PHE A 41 3.89 9.15 -62.36
CA PHE A 41 4.47 8.98 -61.02
C PHE A 41 5.68 8.04 -61.02
N LYS A 42 6.76 8.46 -60.35
CA LYS A 42 7.96 7.66 -60.10
C LYS A 42 8.28 7.60 -58.61
N LEU A 43 8.89 6.50 -58.18
CA LEU A 43 9.37 6.38 -56.80
C LEU A 43 10.48 7.41 -56.56
N ALA A 44 10.23 8.34 -55.63
CA ALA A 44 11.20 9.34 -55.23
C ALA A 44 11.98 8.85 -54.02
N GLU A 45 11.29 8.42 -52.96
CA GLU A 45 11.93 8.00 -51.72
C GLU A 45 11.17 6.89 -50.98
N THR A 46 11.86 6.27 -50.04
CA THR A 46 11.34 5.20 -49.19
C THR A 46 11.97 5.30 -47.80
N TYR A 47 11.17 5.08 -46.77
CA TYR A 47 11.56 5.05 -45.37
C TYR A 47 11.18 3.71 -44.75
N GLU A 48 12.11 3.10 -44.02
CA GLU A 48 11.87 1.86 -43.30
C GLU A 48 11.22 2.15 -41.95
N VAL A 49 10.10 1.48 -41.67
CA VAL A 49 9.31 1.70 -40.46
C VAL A 49 8.87 0.34 -39.89
N PRO A 50 8.85 0.16 -38.56
CA PRO A 50 8.26 -1.03 -37.95
C PRO A 50 6.82 -1.25 -38.42
N GLU A 51 6.46 -2.50 -38.74
CA GLU A 51 5.17 -2.81 -39.35
C GLU A 51 3.97 -2.33 -38.52
N GLY A 52 4.08 -2.39 -37.19
CA GLY A 52 3.05 -1.90 -36.26
C GLY A 52 2.81 -0.38 -36.33
N SER A 53 3.80 0.39 -36.80
CA SER A 53 3.75 1.85 -36.85
C SER A 53 3.38 2.39 -38.25
N LEU A 54 3.33 1.54 -39.29
CA LEU A 54 3.09 1.97 -40.68
C LEU A 54 1.82 2.80 -40.85
N LYS A 55 0.70 2.31 -40.31
CA LYS A 55 -0.60 2.99 -40.40
C LYS A 55 -0.60 4.31 -39.63
N ASP A 56 0.07 4.37 -38.49
CA ASP A 56 0.11 5.58 -37.67
C ASP A 56 0.98 6.66 -38.33
N VAL A 57 2.16 6.29 -38.82
CA VAL A 57 3.06 7.18 -39.56
C VAL A 57 2.39 7.70 -40.83
N GLU A 58 1.76 6.84 -41.63
CA GLU A 58 1.02 7.24 -42.83
C GLU A 58 -0.09 8.25 -42.49
N ARG A 59 -0.92 7.93 -41.48
CA ARG A 59 -2.02 8.81 -41.03
C ARG A 59 -1.50 10.18 -40.57
N ARG A 60 -0.40 10.22 -39.81
CA ARG A 60 0.21 11.47 -39.33
C ARG A 60 0.80 12.28 -40.48
N ALA A 61 1.50 11.63 -41.40
CA ALA A 61 2.04 12.28 -42.60
C ALA A 61 0.89 12.89 -43.44
N HIS A 62 -0.20 12.15 -43.65
CA HIS A 62 -1.39 12.67 -44.34
C HIS A 62 -2.06 13.82 -43.58
N SER A 63 -2.09 13.77 -42.26
CA SER A 63 -2.63 14.87 -41.44
C SER A 63 -1.81 16.14 -41.60
N LYS A 64 -0.47 16.02 -41.65
CA LYS A 64 0.44 17.16 -41.89
C LYS A 64 0.31 17.71 -43.31
N LEU A 65 0.06 16.84 -44.30
CA LEU A 65 -0.13 17.21 -45.70
C LEU A 65 -1.58 17.57 -46.05
N LYS A 66 -2.51 17.58 -45.09
CA LYS A 66 -3.95 17.73 -45.32
C LYS A 66 -4.30 18.98 -46.11
N ASN A 67 -3.59 20.08 -45.89
CA ASN A 67 -3.82 21.36 -46.57
C ASN A 67 -3.38 21.35 -48.04
N TYR A 68 -2.49 20.44 -48.42
CA TYR A 68 -2.01 20.26 -49.80
C TYR A 68 -2.85 19.23 -50.56
N ARG A 69 -3.87 18.66 -49.94
CA ARG A 69 -4.62 17.56 -50.53
C ARG A 69 -5.39 18.03 -51.76
N LEU A 70 -5.19 17.34 -52.88
CA LEU A 70 -5.91 17.64 -54.12
C LEU A 70 -7.36 17.16 -54.04
N SER A 71 -8.29 18.10 -54.01
CA SER A 71 -9.72 17.85 -54.20
C SER A 71 -10.02 17.79 -55.71
N GLY A 72 -10.06 16.60 -56.30
CA GLY A 72 -10.54 16.45 -57.68
C GLY A 72 -9.93 15.33 -58.52
N ILE A 73 -8.76 14.81 -58.16
CA ILE A 73 -8.14 13.70 -58.91
C ILE A 73 -8.62 12.36 -58.33
N GLY A 74 -9.74 11.84 -58.87
CA GLY A 74 -10.14 10.44 -58.72
C GLY A 74 -10.34 9.89 -57.30
N GLY A 75 -10.54 10.74 -56.28
CA GLY A 75 -10.81 10.31 -54.92
C GLY A 75 -9.60 9.77 -54.13
N ALA A 76 -8.39 9.84 -54.67
CA ALA A 76 -7.20 9.33 -54.00
C ALA A 76 -6.80 10.26 -52.83
N ARG A 77 -7.19 9.88 -51.60
CA ARG A 77 -6.91 10.63 -50.35
C ARG A 77 -5.42 10.83 -50.03
N GLU A 78 -4.56 10.19 -50.81
CA GLU A 78 -3.13 9.99 -50.58
C GLU A 78 -2.27 10.83 -51.55
N ILE A 79 -2.88 11.70 -52.37
CA ILE A 79 -2.20 12.56 -53.34
C ILE A 79 -2.28 14.02 -52.89
N PHE A 80 -1.15 14.71 -52.94
CA PHE A 80 -0.96 16.06 -52.43
C PHE A 80 -0.25 16.94 -53.47
N SER A 81 -0.71 18.17 -53.62
CA SER A 81 -0.08 19.23 -54.40
C SER A 81 0.97 19.94 -53.56
N CYS A 82 2.10 19.27 -53.34
CA CYS A 82 3.25 19.82 -52.63
C CYS A 82 4.56 19.33 -53.25
N SER A 83 5.65 20.01 -52.91
CA SER A 83 6.99 19.64 -53.31
C SER A 83 7.45 18.36 -52.61
N LEU A 84 8.45 17.69 -53.19
CA LEU A 84 9.10 16.54 -52.54
C LEU A 84 9.68 16.93 -51.16
N ALA A 85 10.20 18.14 -51.00
CA ALA A 85 10.77 18.60 -49.74
C ALA A 85 9.73 18.68 -48.62
N GLU A 86 8.53 19.20 -48.91
CA GLU A 86 7.43 19.26 -47.94
C GLU A 86 6.92 17.87 -47.57
N ALA A 87 6.84 16.96 -48.55
CA ALA A 87 6.46 15.57 -48.32
C ALA A 87 7.48 14.84 -47.43
N ARG A 88 8.79 15.02 -47.69
CA ARG A 88 9.89 14.50 -46.87
C ARG A 88 9.79 14.97 -45.43
N LYS A 89 9.63 16.28 -45.23
CA LYS A 89 9.50 16.89 -43.91
C LYS A 89 8.29 16.32 -43.16
N ALA A 90 7.14 16.21 -43.81
CA ALA A 90 5.93 15.66 -43.20
C ALA A 90 6.09 14.19 -42.78
N VAL A 91 6.75 13.37 -43.60
CA VAL A 91 7.03 11.95 -43.26
C VAL A 91 8.05 11.85 -42.13
N ALA A 92 9.13 12.62 -42.16
CA ALA A 92 10.15 12.63 -41.11
C ALA A 92 9.56 12.99 -39.74
N GLU A 93 8.81 14.09 -39.66
CA GLU A 93 8.13 14.51 -38.43
C GLU A 93 7.07 13.49 -37.97
N ALA A 94 6.41 12.79 -38.90
CA ALA A 94 5.43 11.76 -38.55
C ALA A 94 6.09 10.52 -37.93
N MET A 95 7.29 10.13 -38.40
CA MET A 95 8.06 9.05 -37.81
C MET A 95 8.52 9.40 -36.40
N GLU A 96 9.11 10.58 -36.22
CA GLU A 96 9.59 11.05 -34.92
C GLU A 96 8.45 11.07 -33.88
N GLN A 97 7.29 11.62 -34.23
CA GLN A 97 6.12 11.64 -33.35
C GLN A 97 5.59 10.23 -33.01
N SER A 98 5.64 9.29 -33.97
CA SER A 98 5.20 7.91 -33.73
C SER A 98 6.14 7.18 -32.78
N GLU A 99 7.46 7.42 -32.90
CA GLU A 99 8.45 6.87 -31.97
C GLU A 99 8.32 7.45 -30.56
N GLU A 100 8.08 8.75 -30.44
CA GLU A 100 7.86 9.40 -29.13
C GLU A 100 6.64 8.85 -28.42
N LEU A 101 5.53 8.68 -29.14
CA LEU A 101 4.30 8.11 -28.57
C LEU A 101 4.49 6.65 -28.17
N ALA A 102 5.16 5.85 -29.00
CA ALA A 102 5.49 4.47 -28.64
C ALA A 102 6.38 4.38 -27.39
N LYS A 103 7.29 5.34 -27.19
CA LYS A 103 8.08 5.46 -25.95
C LYS A 103 7.19 5.85 -24.76
N GLN A 104 6.29 6.82 -24.94
CA GLN A 104 5.36 7.26 -23.88
C GLN A 104 4.40 6.16 -23.46
N GLU A 105 3.79 5.44 -24.39
CA GLU A 105 2.89 4.31 -24.11
C GLU A 105 3.59 3.22 -23.30
N LYS A 106 4.86 2.91 -23.62
CA LYS A 106 5.67 1.97 -22.83
C LYS A 106 5.92 2.47 -21.41
N ILE A 107 6.18 3.77 -21.24
CA ILE A 107 6.37 4.38 -19.92
C ILE A 107 5.06 4.35 -19.12
N GLU A 108 3.93 4.65 -19.75
CA GLU A 108 2.61 4.61 -19.12
C GLU A 108 2.22 3.19 -18.70
N ALA A 109 2.38 2.20 -19.59
CA ALA A 109 2.12 0.80 -19.27
C ALA A 109 2.97 0.33 -18.08
N ARG A 110 4.24 0.75 -18.03
CA ARG A 110 5.13 0.49 -16.91
C ARG A 110 4.65 1.15 -15.62
N ASN A 111 4.21 2.41 -15.68
CA ASN A 111 3.70 3.12 -14.50
C ASN A 111 2.42 2.48 -13.97
N ARG A 112 1.51 2.01 -14.84
CA ARG A 112 0.31 1.26 -14.43
C ARG A 112 0.67 -0.01 -13.67
N PHE A 113 1.59 -0.82 -14.21
CA PHE A 113 2.05 -2.03 -13.54
C PHE A 113 2.67 -1.75 -12.16
N ILE A 114 3.47 -0.69 -12.04
CA ILE A 114 4.07 -0.28 -10.76
C ILE A 114 2.98 0.15 -9.77
N ASN A 115 2.01 0.95 -10.21
CA ASN A 115 0.93 1.44 -9.36
C ASN A 115 0.04 0.29 -8.87
N GLU A 116 -0.30 -0.66 -9.74
CA GLU A 116 -1.06 -1.87 -9.37
C GLU A 116 -0.30 -2.73 -8.34
N ALA A 117 1.02 -2.85 -8.47
CA ALA A 117 1.84 -3.57 -7.49
C ALA A 117 1.87 -2.85 -6.13
N ILE A 118 1.98 -1.52 -6.13
CA ILE A 118 1.93 -0.71 -4.90
C ILE A 118 0.56 -0.85 -4.22
N GLU A 119 -0.54 -0.79 -4.97
CA GLU A 119 -1.89 -0.91 -4.42
C GLU A 119 -2.15 -2.27 -3.77
N LYS A 120 -1.69 -3.36 -4.40
CA LYS A 120 -1.73 -4.70 -3.81
C LYS A 120 -0.91 -4.80 -2.52
N GLU A 121 0.25 -4.17 -2.47
CA GLU A 121 1.03 -4.11 -1.23
C GLU A 121 0.35 -3.28 -0.14
N MET A 122 -0.26 -2.15 -0.48
CA MET A 122 -0.96 -1.30 0.50
C MET A 122 -2.16 -2.04 1.11
N THR A 123 -2.99 -2.66 0.28
CA THR A 123 -4.14 -3.45 0.75
C THR A 123 -3.73 -4.61 1.66
N LEU A 124 -2.64 -5.32 1.33
CA LEU A 124 -2.08 -6.36 2.20
C LEU A 124 -1.53 -5.81 3.52
N ARG A 125 -1.04 -4.56 3.55
CA ARG A 125 -0.59 -3.91 4.78
C ARG A 125 -1.77 -3.54 5.65
N ASP A 126 -2.80 -2.95 5.07
CA ASP A 126 -4.01 -2.53 5.79
C ASP A 126 -4.70 -3.74 6.43
N SER A 127 -4.78 -4.87 5.72
CA SER A 127 -5.35 -6.12 6.28
C SER A 127 -4.52 -6.68 7.44
N LYS A 128 -3.18 -6.61 7.36
CA LYS A 128 -2.32 -7.04 8.48
C LYS A 128 -2.41 -6.11 9.68
N ILE A 129 -2.58 -4.81 9.46
CA ILE A 129 -2.78 -3.85 10.54
C ILE A 129 -4.09 -4.15 11.26
N SER A 130 -5.19 -4.37 10.54
CA SER A 130 -6.47 -4.72 11.15
C SER A 130 -6.41 -6.02 11.96
N GLU A 131 -5.76 -7.07 11.43
CA GLU A 131 -5.55 -8.32 12.19
C GLU A 131 -4.75 -8.10 13.49
N LEU A 132 -3.73 -7.24 13.44
CA LEU A 132 -2.93 -6.89 14.62
C LEU A 132 -3.73 -6.07 15.65
N GLU A 133 -4.61 -5.19 15.20
CA GLU A 133 -5.50 -4.41 16.06
C GLU A 133 -6.54 -5.32 16.75
N GLU A 134 -7.15 -6.25 16.01
CA GLU A 134 -8.09 -7.23 16.57
C GLU A 134 -7.42 -8.14 17.60
N THR A 135 -6.23 -8.66 17.29
CA THR A 135 -5.48 -9.51 18.24
C THR A 135 -5.03 -8.75 19.49
N ALA A 136 -4.67 -7.46 19.34
CA ALA A 136 -4.36 -6.60 20.48
C ALA A 136 -5.60 -6.33 21.35
N ALA A 137 -6.76 -6.10 20.74
CA ALA A 137 -8.03 -5.91 21.44
C ALA A 137 -8.41 -7.16 22.24
N LEU A 138 -8.38 -8.34 21.62
CA LEU A 138 -8.65 -9.62 22.29
C LEU A 138 -7.71 -9.86 23.48
N TRP A 139 -6.42 -9.56 23.32
CA TRP A 139 -5.45 -9.70 24.40
C TRP A 139 -5.72 -8.72 25.55
N ALA A 140 -6.14 -7.49 25.25
CA ALA A 140 -6.51 -6.49 26.24
C ALA A 140 -7.77 -6.94 27.02
N GLU A 141 -8.77 -7.48 26.33
CA GLU A 141 -9.97 -8.05 26.94
C GLU A 141 -9.63 -9.23 27.87
N GLU A 142 -8.81 -10.17 27.41
CA GLU A 142 -8.41 -11.34 28.22
C GLU A 142 -7.68 -10.91 29.49
N LYS A 143 -6.76 -9.93 29.39
CA LYS A 143 -6.06 -9.39 30.56
C LYS A 143 -7.00 -8.65 31.50
N ASN A 144 -7.92 -7.85 30.98
CA ASN A 144 -8.92 -7.15 31.79
C ASN A 144 -9.83 -8.15 32.50
N ALA A 145 -10.27 -9.21 31.83
CA ALA A 145 -11.07 -10.29 32.43
C ALA A 145 -10.30 -11.01 33.55
N LYS A 146 -9.01 -11.33 33.34
CA LYS A 146 -8.13 -11.89 34.40
C LYS A 146 -7.99 -10.93 35.58
N ARG A 147 -7.85 -9.62 35.32
CA ARG A 147 -7.81 -8.57 36.35
C ARG A 147 -9.11 -8.53 37.16
N TRP A 148 -10.26 -8.53 36.50
CA TRP A 148 -11.58 -8.53 37.14
C TRP A 148 -11.80 -9.77 38.00
N LYS A 149 -11.47 -10.97 37.49
CA LYS A 149 -11.53 -12.22 38.27
C LYS A 149 -10.66 -12.15 39.52
N ASN A 150 -9.41 -11.67 39.40
CA ASN A 150 -8.52 -11.51 40.54
C ASN A 150 -9.04 -10.49 41.56
N LYS A 151 -9.64 -9.38 41.09
CA LYS A 151 -10.28 -8.38 41.95
C LYS A 151 -11.47 -8.97 42.71
N GLU A 152 -12.30 -9.77 42.04
CA GLU A 152 -13.46 -10.42 42.66
C GLU A 152 -13.03 -11.41 43.76
N ILE A 153 -11.98 -12.20 43.53
CA ILE A 153 -11.41 -13.11 44.53
C ILE A 153 -10.94 -12.33 45.77
N LEU A 154 -10.21 -11.23 45.57
CA LEU A 154 -9.72 -10.40 46.68
C LEU A 154 -10.85 -9.69 47.43
N LEU A 155 -11.89 -9.24 46.73
CA LEU A 155 -13.08 -8.67 47.36
C LEU A 155 -13.84 -9.71 48.18
N LYS A 156 -13.97 -10.95 47.69
CA LYS A 156 -14.53 -12.07 48.46
C LYS A 156 -13.70 -12.36 49.72
N GLU A 157 -12.37 -12.38 49.61
CA GLU A 157 -11.48 -12.59 50.76
C GLU A 157 -11.61 -11.45 51.79
N TYR A 158 -11.67 -10.19 51.31
CA TYR A 158 -11.89 -9.02 52.15
C TYR A 158 -13.23 -9.09 52.90
N ASN A 159 -14.32 -9.41 52.19
CA ASN A 159 -15.65 -9.53 52.79
C ASN A 159 -15.72 -10.67 53.81
N ARG A 160 -15.12 -11.83 53.52
CA ARG A 160 -15.00 -12.95 54.48
C ARG A 160 -14.26 -12.51 55.75
N LYS A 161 -13.12 -11.83 55.60
CA LYS A 161 -12.34 -11.32 56.74
C LYS A 161 -13.12 -10.27 57.54
N LYS A 162 -13.87 -9.39 56.87
CA LYS A 162 -14.73 -8.39 57.51
C LYS A 162 -15.85 -9.04 58.34
N ILE A 163 -16.51 -10.06 57.79
CA ILE A 163 -17.56 -10.83 58.50
C ILE A 163 -16.95 -11.58 59.69
N LEU A 164 -15.80 -12.23 59.52
CA LEU A 164 -15.11 -12.93 60.61
C LEU A 164 -14.76 -11.97 61.75
N ILE A 165 -14.20 -10.80 61.42
CA ILE A 165 -13.92 -9.74 62.40
C ILE A 165 -15.21 -9.32 63.12
N PHE A 166 -16.32 -9.16 62.40
CA PHE A 166 -17.60 -8.79 62.99
C PHE A 166 -18.13 -9.86 63.95
N ILE A 167 -18.11 -11.14 63.56
CA ILE A 167 -18.54 -12.27 64.40
C ILE A 167 -17.67 -12.39 65.66
N VAL A 168 -16.35 -12.31 65.51
CA VAL A 168 -15.42 -12.32 66.65
C VAL A 168 -15.72 -11.15 67.58
N GLY A 169 -15.92 -9.95 67.05
CA GLY A 169 -16.32 -8.77 67.84
C GLY A 169 -17.60 -9.00 68.63
N LEU A 170 -18.65 -9.53 68.00
CA LEU A 170 -19.92 -9.85 68.67
C LEU A 170 -19.77 -10.92 69.76
N PHE A 171 -18.99 -11.97 69.51
CA PHE A 171 -18.70 -13.02 70.49
C PHE A 171 -18.04 -12.45 71.76
N PHE A 172 -17.10 -11.52 71.59
CA PHE A 172 -16.43 -10.87 72.73
C PHE A 172 -17.33 -9.87 73.47
N ILE A 173 -18.17 -9.13 72.76
CA ILE A 173 -19.20 -8.29 73.40
C ILE A 173 -20.12 -9.17 74.26
N TYR A 174 -20.63 -10.26 73.68
CA TYR A 174 -21.47 -11.24 74.39
C TYR A 174 -20.77 -11.83 75.62
N TRP A 175 -19.50 -12.24 75.50
CA TRP A 175 -18.72 -12.76 76.63
C TRP A 175 -18.52 -11.73 77.74
N SER A 176 -18.32 -10.46 77.37
CA SER A 176 -18.16 -9.35 78.32
C SER A 176 -19.43 -9.03 79.11
N PHE A 177 -20.61 -9.34 78.55
CA PHE A 177 -21.90 -9.25 79.25
C PHE A 177 -22.20 -10.46 80.14
N LEU A 178 -21.63 -11.64 79.86
CA LEU A 178 -21.78 -12.85 80.67
C LEU A 178 -20.84 -12.90 81.88
N ALA A 179 -19.60 -12.38 81.74
CA ALA A 179 -18.59 -12.40 82.80
C ALA A 179 -19.01 -11.74 84.15
N PRO A 180 -19.81 -10.66 84.19
CA PRO A 180 -20.28 -10.05 85.44
C PRO A 180 -21.28 -10.92 86.21
N ILE A 181 -22.01 -11.82 85.52
CA ILE A 181 -23.01 -12.71 86.14
C ILE A 181 -22.33 -13.82 86.96
N GLY A 182 -21.07 -14.14 86.66
CA GLY A 182 -20.27 -15.16 87.37
C GLY A 182 -19.43 -14.65 88.54
N GLY A 183 -19.51 -13.38 88.93
CA GLY A 183 -18.87 -12.85 90.14
C GLY A 183 -17.36 -12.57 90.06
N ALA A 184 -16.74 -12.55 88.88
CA ALA A 184 -15.31 -12.26 88.73
C ALA A 184 -15.07 -10.78 88.33
N SER A 185 -14.72 -9.94 89.31
CA SER A 185 -14.39 -8.51 89.15
C SER A 185 -13.17 -8.20 88.27
N TYR A 186 -12.41 -9.23 87.86
CA TYR A 186 -11.24 -9.12 86.96
C TYR A 186 -11.59 -9.17 85.47
N GLY A 187 -12.85 -9.38 85.09
CA GLY A 187 -13.26 -9.52 83.67
C GLY A 187 -13.23 -8.22 82.86
N ILE A 188 -13.49 -7.07 83.50
CA ILE A 188 -13.62 -5.76 82.83
C ILE A 188 -12.27 -5.20 82.34
N PRO A 189 -11.17 -5.23 83.12
CA PRO A 189 -9.87 -4.77 82.63
C PRO A 189 -9.31 -5.64 81.49
N LEU A 190 -9.54 -6.96 81.55
CA LEU A 190 -9.11 -7.91 80.52
C LEU A 190 -9.90 -7.74 79.21
N SER A 191 -11.21 -7.45 79.28
CA SER A 191 -12.01 -7.17 78.09
C SER A 191 -11.62 -5.84 77.41
N ILE A 192 -11.26 -4.82 78.18
CA ILE A 192 -10.75 -3.55 77.64
C ILE A 192 -9.38 -3.75 76.95
N LEU A 193 -8.43 -4.44 77.60
CA LEU A 193 -7.14 -4.79 77.02
C LEU A 193 -7.29 -5.60 75.72
N PHE A 194 -8.25 -6.54 75.71
CA PHE A 194 -8.58 -7.31 74.52
C PHE A 194 -9.18 -6.44 73.42
N LEU A 195 -10.12 -5.54 73.73
CA LEU A 195 -10.70 -4.61 72.75
C LEU A 195 -9.61 -3.75 72.10
N VAL A 196 -8.68 -3.19 72.87
CA VAL A 196 -7.55 -2.42 72.33
C VAL A 196 -6.70 -3.27 71.40
N ARG A 197 -6.35 -4.50 71.81
CA ARG A 197 -5.56 -5.43 71.00
C ARG A 197 -6.30 -5.90 69.74
N PHE A 198 -7.62 -6.06 69.83
CA PHE A 198 -8.51 -6.44 68.74
C PHE A 198 -8.67 -5.31 67.72
N PHE A 199 -8.89 -4.07 68.15
CA PHE A 199 -8.96 -2.91 67.25
C PHE A 199 -7.61 -2.67 66.55
N TYR A 200 -6.49 -2.84 67.26
CA TYR A 200 -5.15 -2.77 66.67
C TYR A 200 -4.92 -3.88 65.62
N TRP A 201 -5.27 -5.13 65.95
CA TRP A 201 -5.17 -6.27 65.02
C TRP A 201 -6.10 -6.10 63.81
N ARG A 202 -7.34 -5.67 64.01
CA ARG A 202 -8.32 -5.35 62.97
C ARG A 202 -7.77 -4.29 62.01
N GLY A 203 -7.21 -3.20 62.54
CA GLY A 203 -6.57 -2.16 61.75
C GLY A 203 -5.44 -2.72 60.89
N LYS A 204 -4.54 -3.52 61.47
CA LYS A 204 -3.41 -4.13 60.76
C LYS A 204 -3.85 -5.09 59.65
N VAL A 205 -4.88 -5.92 59.89
CA VAL A 205 -5.41 -6.87 58.90
C VAL A 205 -6.10 -6.14 57.75
N LEU A 206 -6.96 -5.15 58.05
CA LEU A 206 -7.67 -4.38 57.02
C LEU A 206 -6.70 -3.53 56.18
N VAL A 207 -5.74 -2.85 56.82
CA VAL A 207 -4.69 -2.08 56.11
C VAL A 207 -3.82 -3.00 55.25
N GLY A 208 -3.46 -4.19 55.75
CA GLY A 208 -2.68 -5.17 54.98
C GLY A 208 -3.39 -5.69 53.73
N VAL A 209 -4.71 -5.91 53.79
CA VAL A 209 -5.51 -6.30 52.62
C VAL A 209 -5.72 -5.12 51.67
N ASN A 210 -5.98 -3.92 52.19
CA ASN A 210 -6.16 -2.72 51.37
C ASN A 210 -4.88 -2.36 50.60
N LYS A 211 -3.71 -2.43 51.26
CA LYS A 211 -2.41 -2.20 50.63
C LYS A 211 -2.07 -3.26 49.56
N LYS A 212 -2.57 -4.49 49.70
CA LYS A 212 -2.48 -5.52 48.64
C LYS A 212 -3.43 -5.23 47.47
N LEU A 213 -4.63 -4.72 47.73
CA LEU A 213 -5.53 -4.25 46.68
C LEU A 213 -4.91 -3.08 45.90
N ASP A 214 -4.43 -2.04 46.57
CA ASP A 214 -3.84 -0.86 45.92
C ASP A 214 -2.56 -1.21 45.13
N LYS A 215 -1.72 -2.10 45.65
CA LYS A 215 -0.49 -2.54 44.97
C LYS A 215 -0.78 -3.40 43.72
N ASN A 216 -1.83 -4.22 43.76
CA ASN A 216 -2.17 -5.13 42.66
C ASN A 216 -3.11 -4.49 41.62
N PHE A 217 -3.82 -3.41 42.00
CA PHE A 217 -4.77 -2.69 41.14
C PHE A 217 -4.57 -1.18 41.23
N PRO A 218 -3.39 -0.64 40.85
CA PRO A 218 -3.24 0.80 40.71
C PRO A 218 -4.22 1.30 39.63
N LEU A 219 -4.95 2.37 39.92
CA LEU A 219 -5.73 3.12 38.94
C LEU A 219 -4.74 3.75 37.94
N ARG A 220 -4.38 3.02 36.89
CA ARG A 220 -3.71 3.58 35.72
C ARG A 220 -4.59 3.33 34.50
N SER A 221 -4.81 4.39 33.71
CA SER A 221 -5.50 4.34 32.42
C SER A 221 -4.72 3.43 31.45
N LEU A 222 -5.44 2.93 30.44
CA LEU A 222 -4.91 1.99 29.45
C LEU A 222 -3.73 2.55 28.62
N ASP A 223 -3.54 3.87 28.62
CA ASP A 223 -2.59 4.60 27.78
C ASP A 223 -1.11 4.45 28.21
N ASP A 224 -0.86 3.90 29.40
CA ASP A 224 0.44 3.96 30.09
C ASP A 224 1.34 2.72 29.88
N TYR A 225 1.09 1.86 28.88
CA TYR A 225 1.84 0.60 28.73
C TYR A 225 3.07 0.70 27.78
N PRO A 226 4.30 0.82 28.32
CA PRO A 226 5.54 0.95 27.53
C PRO A 226 5.87 -0.27 26.67
N TYR A 227 5.37 -1.46 27.02
CA TYR A 227 5.59 -2.68 26.24
C TYR A 227 4.94 -2.62 24.85
N PHE A 228 3.74 -2.05 24.73
CA PHE A 228 3.04 -1.89 23.45
C PHE A 228 3.62 -0.75 22.63
N SER A 229 3.92 0.38 23.27
CA SER A 229 4.64 1.51 22.64
C SER A 229 6.00 1.10 22.06
N SER A 230 6.76 0.28 22.81
CA SER A 230 8.05 -0.27 22.37
C SER A 230 7.90 -1.24 21.18
N LYS A 231 6.93 -2.16 21.22
CA LYS A 231 6.70 -3.10 20.11
C LYS A 231 6.18 -2.40 18.85
N LEU A 232 5.24 -1.46 18.99
CA LEU A 232 4.74 -0.64 17.88
C LEU A 232 5.84 0.21 17.26
N SER A 233 6.69 0.85 18.06
CA SER A 233 7.82 1.63 17.53
C SER A 233 8.85 0.76 16.84
N THR A 234 9.12 -0.46 17.35
CA THR A 234 10.04 -1.41 16.72
C THR A 234 9.49 -1.89 15.36
N ILE A 235 8.21 -2.24 15.27
CA ILE A 235 7.56 -2.64 14.02
C ILE A 235 7.53 -1.46 13.04
N LYS A 236 7.16 -0.26 13.51
CA LYS A 236 7.15 0.96 12.70
C LYS A 236 8.55 1.27 12.13
N ASN A 237 9.61 1.04 12.91
CA ASN A 237 10.99 1.23 12.46
C ASN A 237 11.41 0.17 11.42
N ILE A 238 11.06 -1.09 11.61
CA ILE A 238 11.33 -2.16 10.64
C ILE A 238 10.63 -1.86 9.31
N VAL A 239 9.35 -1.50 9.35
CA VAL A 239 8.54 -1.18 8.16
C VAL A 239 9.06 0.08 7.45
N MET A 240 9.41 1.13 8.19
CA MET A 240 10.01 2.33 7.60
C MET A 240 11.39 2.07 6.99
N SER A 241 12.15 1.10 7.52
CA SER A 241 13.44 0.70 6.96
C SER A 241 13.30 -0.03 5.62
N GLU A 242 12.31 -0.92 5.49
CA GLU A 242 11.95 -1.61 4.25
C GLU A 242 11.41 -0.62 3.20
N LEU A 243 10.58 0.34 3.61
CA LEU A 243 10.07 1.39 2.73
C LEU A 243 11.21 2.26 2.14
N ARG A 244 12.17 2.67 2.98
CA ARG A 244 13.36 3.41 2.53
C ARG A 244 14.27 2.57 1.63
N ARG A 245 14.25 1.24 1.76
CA ARG A 245 15.02 0.33 0.90
C ARG A 245 14.36 0.20 -0.47
N LEU A 246 13.04 0.05 -0.54
CA LEU A 246 12.26 0.02 -1.77
C LEU A 246 12.36 1.35 -2.52
N ILE A 247 12.20 2.49 -1.83
CA ILE A 247 12.35 3.82 -2.44
C ILE A 247 13.75 4.00 -3.04
N ARG A 248 14.80 3.57 -2.33
CA ARG A 248 16.19 3.59 -2.86
C ARG A 248 16.36 2.68 -4.07
N LEU A 249 15.75 1.50 -4.09
CA LEU A 249 15.78 0.60 -5.24
C LEU A 249 15.08 1.22 -6.45
N THR A 250 13.90 1.80 -6.27
CA THR A 250 13.19 2.51 -7.36
C THR A 250 13.97 3.72 -7.88
N TYR A 251 14.64 4.47 -7.00
CA TYR A 251 15.48 5.61 -7.40
C TYR A 251 16.75 5.16 -8.14
N ARG A 252 17.37 4.06 -7.71
CA ARG A 252 18.55 3.48 -8.36
C ARG A 252 18.20 2.89 -9.74
N ILE A 253 17.02 2.27 -9.88
CA ILE A 253 16.49 1.79 -11.17
C ILE A 253 16.18 2.95 -12.12
N LYS A 254 15.73 4.10 -11.60
CA LYS A 254 15.44 5.31 -12.37
C LYS A 254 16.72 6.01 -12.85
N ASN A 255 17.79 6.02 -12.04
CA ASN A 255 19.03 6.74 -12.36
C ASN A 255 20.12 5.90 -13.07
N ASN A 256 20.14 4.57 -12.94
CA ASN A 256 21.26 3.76 -13.46
C ASN A 256 20.98 3.00 -14.77
N GLY A 257 19.86 3.26 -15.48
CA GLY A 257 19.64 2.75 -16.84
C GLY A 257 20.05 1.29 -17.08
N TRP A 258 19.30 0.33 -16.50
CA TRP A 258 19.17 -1.11 -16.85
C TRP A 258 20.35 -1.95 -17.39
N SER A 259 21.62 -1.51 -17.34
CA SER A 259 22.72 -2.30 -17.94
C SER A 259 23.37 -3.33 -17.01
N LYS A 260 22.97 -3.42 -15.72
CA LYS A 260 23.67 -4.30 -14.75
C LYS A 260 22.78 -5.09 -13.76
N MET A 261 21.48 -5.21 -13.97
CA MET A 261 20.58 -5.87 -12.98
C MET A 261 19.95 -7.21 -13.40
N PHE A 262 20.46 -7.85 -14.46
CA PHE A 262 20.21 -9.28 -14.68
C PHE A 262 21.27 -10.11 -13.95
N CYS A 263 21.12 -10.25 -12.63
CA CYS A 263 21.82 -11.26 -11.81
C CYS A 263 21.17 -11.29 -10.42
N PHE A 264 19.91 -11.73 -10.33
CA PHE A 264 19.33 -12.22 -9.08
C PHE A 264 18.38 -13.38 -9.40
N GLU A 265 18.95 -14.46 -9.92
CA GLU A 265 18.44 -15.79 -9.60
C GLU A 265 18.67 -16.05 -8.10
N LYS A 266 17.73 -16.77 -7.48
CA LYS A 266 17.66 -17.20 -6.07
C LYS A 266 17.05 -16.19 -5.09
N PHE A 267 15.72 -16.21 -5.05
CA PHE A 267 14.98 -16.05 -3.80
C PHE A 267 14.71 -17.45 -3.22
N PRO A 268 15.43 -17.92 -2.19
CA PRO A 268 14.86 -18.83 -1.23
C PRO A 268 14.27 -17.98 -0.09
N LEU A 269 13.04 -18.27 0.32
CA LEU A 269 12.54 -18.14 1.71
C LEU A 269 11.00 -18.11 1.68
N LEU A 270 10.41 -19.30 1.58
CA LEU A 270 9.14 -19.67 2.19
C LEU A 270 9.14 -21.20 2.32
N ALA A 271 9.90 -21.67 3.31
CA ALA A 271 9.78 -23.01 3.87
C ALA A 271 10.21 -22.92 5.34
N HIS A 272 9.22 -22.67 6.19
CA HIS A 272 9.05 -23.10 7.59
C HIS A 272 8.09 -22.16 8.33
#